data_AF-A0A2T7QEV7-F1
#
_entry.id   AF-A0A2T7QEV7-F1
#
_cell.length_a   1.000
_cell.length_b   1.000
_cell.length_c   1.000
_cell.angle_alpha   90.00
_cell.angle_beta   90.00
_cell.angle_gamma   90.00
#
_symmetry.space_group_name_H-M   'P 1'
#
loop_
_entity.id
_entity.type
_entity.pdbx_description
1 polymer ?
#
loop_
_entity_poly.entity_id
_entity_poly.type
_entity_poly.pdbx_seq_one_letter_code
_entity_poly.pdbx_strand_id
1 'polypeptide(L)'
;MRNIPVLLLMVTCSVMLKAQTPTIPDAYFRDSFDALVQKAKIVLSHAYMVQQFVLETDTIPGWEGFPVKLYTYQTGNDLYTGKPKTGKVYLLNPSPEKLAIWVANACWVAKHSLDTAYTYRLLKWIDGQSNAQFPVKGVVYEDQYTKDFQEPYVFKDGVTVYIKDSTMWPKDKTCTPEQLDFYLRSTNEDIKPQTGQYARISSTTREDYKANGGTEDIGSKDDRKQQWLNVVRELYKKAWHSDHNELIEMWAKRHLE
;
A
#
# COMPACT_ATOMS: atom_id res chain seq x y z
N MET A 1 -12.18 55.02 -50.92
CA MET A 1 -11.76 53.66 -50.54
C MET A 1 -10.80 53.73 -49.36
N ARG A 2 -11.26 53.37 -48.15
CA ARG A 2 -10.40 53.05 -47.00
C ARG A 2 -11.18 52.07 -46.13
N ASN A 3 -10.74 50.81 -46.16
CA ASN A 3 -11.33 49.69 -45.44
C ASN A 3 -10.87 49.76 -43.97
N ILE A 4 -11.81 49.64 -43.03
CA ILE A 4 -11.52 49.37 -41.62
C ILE A 4 -11.97 47.92 -41.36
N PRO A 5 -11.08 46.99 -41.01
CA PRO A 5 -11.48 45.65 -40.63
C PRO A 5 -11.92 45.66 -39.17
N VAL A 6 -13.17 45.26 -38.93
CA VAL A 6 -13.65 44.93 -37.58
C VAL A 6 -13.10 43.56 -37.23
N LEU A 7 -12.13 43.51 -36.32
CA LEU A 7 -11.59 42.28 -35.75
C LEU A 7 -12.53 41.80 -34.64
N LEU A 8 -13.32 40.77 -34.92
CA LEU A 8 -14.21 40.14 -33.94
C LEU A 8 -13.36 39.20 -33.05
N LEU A 9 -13.08 39.62 -31.82
CA LEU A 9 -12.38 38.80 -30.84
C LEU A 9 -13.37 37.77 -30.25
N MET A 10 -13.36 36.54 -30.76
CA MET A 10 -14.09 35.43 -30.12
C MET A 10 -13.32 34.98 -28.87
N VAL A 11 -13.80 35.39 -27.70
CA VAL A 11 -13.40 34.81 -26.42
C VAL A 11 -14.02 33.43 -26.31
N THR A 12 -13.26 32.38 -26.56
CA THR A 12 -13.68 31.01 -26.27
C THR A 12 -13.56 30.77 -24.77
N CYS A 13 -14.67 30.88 -24.04
CA CYS A 13 -14.80 30.37 -22.69
C CYS A 13 -14.72 28.84 -22.73
N SER A 14 -13.54 28.27 -22.50
CA SER A 14 -13.39 26.84 -22.24
C SER A 14 -13.98 26.52 -20.88
N VAL A 15 -15.25 26.11 -20.86
CA VAL A 15 -15.84 25.46 -19.68
C VAL A 15 -15.13 24.12 -19.52
N MET A 16 -14.19 24.02 -18.59
CA MET A 16 -13.70 22.72 -18.14
C MET A 16 -14.85 22.03 -17.41
N LEU A 17 -15.61 21.18 -18.11
CA LEU A 17 -16.43 20.18 -17.45
C LEU A 17 -15.46 19.30 -16.65
N LYS A 18 -15.46 19.44 -15.32
CA LYS A 18 -15.00 18.36 -14.45
C LYS A 18 -15.92 17.19 -14.75
N ALA A 19 -15.42 16.19 -15.48
CA ALA A 19 -16.13 14.93 -15.63
C ALA A 19 -16.46 14.43 -14.22
N GLN A 20 -17.74 14.33 -13.90
CA GLN A 20 -18.19 13.70 -12.67
C GLN A 20 -17.68 12.26 -12.72
N THR A 21 -16.86 11.87 -11.74
CA THR A 21 -16.49 10.47 -11.58
C THR A 21 -17.81 9.70 -11.44
N PRO A 22 -18.13 8.77 -12.34
CA PRO A 22 -19.37 8.02 -12.24
C PRO A 22 -19.42 7.35 -10.88
N THR A 23 -20.57 7.41 -10.22
CA THR A 23 -20.77 6.81 -8.90
C THR A 23 -21.19 5.36 -9.03
N ILE A 24 -20.77 4.52 -8.09
CA ILE A 24 -21.28 3.15 -7.99
C ILE A 24 -22.80 3.22 -7.72
N PRO A 25 -23.64 2.44 -8.43
CA PRO A 25 -25.08 2.43 -8.17
C PRO A 25 -25.42 1.99 -6.75
N ASP A 26 -26.32 2.71 -6.07
CA ASP A 26 -26.77 2.39 -4.70
C ASP A 26 -27.29 0.96 -4.54
N ALA A 27 -27.88 0.39 -5.60
CA ALA A 27 -28.35 -0.99 -5.61
C ALA A 27 -27.22 -2.00 -5.33
N TYR A 28 -25.98 -1.71 -5.76
CA TYR A 28 -24.85 -2.59 -5.47
C TYR A 28 -24.58 -2.67 -3.96
N PHE A 29 -24.61 -1.54 -3.26
CA PHE A 29 -24.38 -1.49 -1.82
C PHE A 29 -25.45 -2.22 -1.02
N ARG A 30 -26.70 -2.17 -1.48
CA ARG A 30 -27.81 -2.89 -0.85
C ARG A 30 -27.79 -4.39 -1.14
N ASP A 31 -27.49 -4.78 -2.38
CA ASP A 31 -27.79 -6.14 -2.85
C ASP A 31 -26.54 -7.05 -2.94
N SER A 32 -25.34 -6.48 -3.10
CA SER A 32 -24.12 -7.25 -3.46
C SER A 32 -22.89 -6.96 -2.59
N PHE A 33 -22.81 -5.80 -1.93
CA PHE A 33 -21.59 -5.37 -1.24
C PHE A 33 -21.18 -6.30 -0.10
N ASP A 34 -22.14 -6.86 0.66
CA ASP A 34 -21.85 -7.80 1.74
C ASP A 34 -21.06 -9.03 1.27
N ALA A 35 -21.30 -9.51 0.05
CA ALA A 35 -20.53 -10.62 -0.52
C ALA A 35 -19.06 -10.23 -0.73
N LEU A 36 -18.80 -8.99 -1.17
CA LEU A 36 -17.44 -8.47 -1.31
C LEU A 36 -16.77 -8.29 0.06
N VAL A 37 -17.51 -7.81 1.07
CA VAL A 37 -17.03 -7.72 2.46
C VAL A 37 -16.62 -9.10 2.99
N GLN A 38 -17.39 -10.15 2.74
CA GLN A 38 -17.00 -11.51 3.13
C GLN A 38 -15.72 -11.98 2.44
N LYS A 39 -15.49 -11.60 1.17
CA LYS A 39 -14.22 -11.91 0.49
C LYS A 39 -13.05 -11.12 1.07
N ALA A 40 -13.23 -9.84 1.36
CA ALA A 40 -12.22 -9.02 2.03
C ALA A 40 -11.88 -9.57 3.43
N LYS A 41 -12.86 -10.09 4.16
CA LYS A 41 -12.67 -10.76 5.45
C LYS A 41 -11.82 -12.02 5.32
N ILE A 42 -12.02 -12.82 4.27
CA ILE A 42 -11.17 -14.00 4.00
C ILE A 42 -9.73 -13.56 3.76
N VAL A 43 -9.50 -12.55 2.92
CA VAL A 43 -8.14 -12.01 2.68
C VAL A 43 -7.49 -11.59 4.00
N LEU A 44 -8.17 -10.79 4.81
CA LEU A 44 -7.65 -10.32 6.09
C LEU A 44 -7.50 -11.43 7.14
N SER A 45 -8.23 -12.55 7.03
CA SER A 45 -8.04 -13.70 7.92
C SER A 45 -6.69 -14.40 7.72
N HIS A 46 -6.04 -14.17 6.58
CA HIS A 46 -4.69 -14.65 6.29
C HIS A 46 -3.60 -13.66 6.74
N ALA A 47 -3.95 -12.56 7.41
CA ALA A 47 -3.01 -11.52 7.86
C ALA A 47 -2.04 -12.05 8.94
N TYR A 48 -1.01 -12.77 8.51
CA TYR A 48 -0.14 -13.55 9.38
C TYR A 48 0.69 -12.74 10.38
N MET A 49 0.84 -11.42 10.19
CA MET A 49 1.55 -10.55 11.13
C MET A 49 0.64 -10.14 12.30
N VAL A 50 -0.68 -10.27 12.16
CA VAL A 50 -1.68 -9.98 13.19
C VAL A 50 -1.83 -11.20 14.12
N GLN A 51 -0.79 -11.45 14.93
CA GLN A 51 -0.79 -12.51 15.94
C GLN A 51 -0.91 -11.91 17.35
N GLN A 52 0.21 -11.64 18.02
CA GLN A 52 0.21 -11.11 19.38
C GLN A 52 0.16 -9.58 19.34
N PHE A 53 -0.98 -9.02 19.68
CA PHE A 53 -1.12 -7.58 19.91
C PHE A 53 -0.25 -7.14 21.09
N VAL A 54 0.49 -6.05 20.90
CA VAL A 54 1.35 -5.46 21.95
C VAL A 54 0.76 -4.15 22.43
N LEU A 55 0.50 -3.21 21.52
CA LEU A 55 -0.09 -1.90 21.84
C LEU A 55 -0.72 -1.25 20.61
N GLU A 56 -1.55 -0.25 20.86
CA GLU A 56 -2.03 0.72 19.87
C GLU A 56 -1.45 2.10 20.20
N THR A 57 -1.08 2.86 19.18
CA THR A 57 -0.52 4.20 19.31
C THR A 57 -0.89 5.05 18.10
N ASP A 58 -1.00 6.35 18.33
CA ASP A 58 -1.25 7.38 17.34
C ASP A 58 -0.14 8.44 17.31
N THR A 59 1.05 8.12 17.86
CA THR A 59 2.16 9.07 18.02
C THR A 59 3.41 8.66 17.24
N ILE A 60 3.31 7.72 16.30
CA ILE A 60 4.45 7.32 15.46
C ILE A 60 4.81 8.48 14.52
N PRO A 61 6.08 8.91 14.44
CA PRO A 61 6.48 9.99 13.55
C PRO A 61 6.05 9.81 12.10
N GLY A 62 5.29 10.76 11.57
CA GLY A 62 4.67 10.77 10.24
C GLY A 62 3.28 10.11 10.15
N TRP A 63 2.86 9.38 11.18
CA TRP A 63 1.60 8.67 11.32
C TRP A 63 0.78 9.18 12.51
N GLU A 64 1.01 10.43 12.92
CA GLU A 64 0.33 11.05 14.04
C GLU A 64 -1.19 11.10 13.79
N GLY A 65 -1.98 10.69 14.79
CA GLY A 65 -3.44 10.63 14.73
C GLY A 65 -4.02 9.39 14.03
N PHE A 66 -3.19 8.45 13.57
CA PHE A 66 -3.65 7.19 12.97
C PHE A 66 -3.53 6.03 13.97
N PRO A 67 -4.52 5.12 14.07
CA PRO A 67 -4.54 4.06 15.07
C PRO A 67 -3.63 2.90 14.67
N VAL A 68 -2.31 3.10 14.78
CA VAL A 68 -1.31 2.12 14.39
C VAL A 68 -1.12 1.11 15.52
N LYS A 69 -1.11 -0.18 15.17
CA LYS A 69 -1.01 -1.29 16.12
C LYS A 69 0.31 -2.01 16.00
N LEU A 70 0.98 -2.22 17.13
CA LEU A 70 2.19 -3.03 17.21
C LEU A 70 1.82 -4.50 17.42
N TYR A 71 2.40 -5.36 16.59
CA TYR A 71 2.30 -6.80 16.74
C TYR A 71 3.67 -7.44 16.85
N THR A 72 3.72 -8.53 17.62
CA THR A 72 4.77 -9.55 17.55
C THR A 72 4.16 -10.79 16.91
N TYR A 73 4.90 -11.46 16.04
CA TYR A 73 4.44 -12.66 15.37
C TYR A 73 5.58 -13.65 15.14
N GLN A 74 5.23 -14.92 14.96
CA GLN A 74 6.17 -15.97 14.61
C GLN A 74 5.84 -16.55 13.24
N THR A 75 6.87 -16.87 12.46
CA THR A 75 6.73 -17.53 11.15
C THR A 75 7.99 -18.30 10.79
N GLY A 76 7.85 -19.32 9.96
CA GLY A 76 8.98 -20.14 9.53
C GLY A 76 9.71 -20.83 10.68
N ASN A 77 10.82 -21.48 10.36
CA ASN A 77 11.80 -21.89 11.36
C ASN A 77 13.17 -21.33 10.99
N ASP A 78 13.93 -20.92 11.99
CA ASP A 78 15.33 -20.59 11.87
C ASP A 78 16.14 -21.83 11.46
N LEU A 79 17.03 -21.67 10.48
CA LEU A 79 17.77 -22.78 9.89
C LEU A 79 18.78 -23.42 10.86
N TYR A 80 19.21 -22.69 11.89
CA TYR A 80 20.27 -23.13 12.80
C TYR A 80 19.73 -23.67 14.12
N THR A 81 18.68 -23.04 14.65
CA THR A 81 18.07 -23.36 15.94
C THR A 81 16.79 -24.17 15.82
N GLY A 82 16.18 -24.23 14.63
CA GLY A 82 14.91 -24.91 14.38
C GLY A 82 13.70 -24.24 15.05
N LYS A 83 13.89 -23.08 15.70
CA LYS A 83 12.82 -22.32 16.38
C LYS A 83 12.12 -21.36 15.41
N PRO A 84 10.87 -20.98 15.66
CA PRO A 84 10.20 -20.02 14.80
C PRO A 84 10.91 -18.65 14.74
N LYS A 85 10.96 -18.05 13.55
CA LYS A 85 11.51 -16.69 13.40
C LYS A 85 10.50 -15.70 13.96
N THR A 86 10.97 -14.74 14.75
CA THR A 86 10.12 -13.73 15.39
C THR A 86 10.22 -12.41 14.66
N GLY A 87 9.09 -11.82 14.30
CA GLY A 87 8.99 -10.48 13.74
C GLY A 87 8.23 -9.53 14.66
N LYS A 88 8.47 -8.23 14.49
CA LYS A 88 7.84 -7.16 15.26
C LYS A 88 7.58 -5.99 14.31
N VAL A 89 6.32 -5.56 14.22
CA VAL A 89 5.89 -4.63 13.17
C VAL A 89 4.68 -3.81 13.60
N TYR A 90 4.71 -2.52 13.29
CA TYR A 90 3.58 -1.61 13.35
C TYR A 90 2.74 -1.75 12.07
N LEU A 91 1.44 -1.98 12.23
CA LEU A 91 0.48 -2.17 11.14
C LEU A 91 -0.65 -1.14 11.22
N LEU A 92 -1.10 -0.68 10.05
CA LEU A 92 -2.33 0.08 9.90
C LEU A 92 -3.22 -0.60 8.85
N ASN A 93 -3.79 -1.74 9.22
CA ASN A 93 -4.58 -2.56 8.30
C ASN A 93 -6.02 -2.01 8.18
N PRO A 94 -6.64 -2.08 6.98
CA PRO A 94 -8.04 -1.71 6.83
C PRO A 94 -8.97 -2.73 7.51
N SER A 95 -10.21 -2.33 7.82
CA SER A 95 -11.28 -3.30 8.11
C SER A 95 -11.72 -4.03 6.83
N PRO A 96 -12.41 -5.17 6.92
CA PRO A 96 -12.99 -5.84 5.75
C PRO A 96 -13.88 -4.94 4.91
N GLU A 97 -14.73 -4.12 5.54
CA GLU A 97 -15.63 -3.18 4.87
C GLU A 97 -14.83 -2.10 4.12
N LYS A 98 -13.77 -1.59 4.76
CA LYS A 98 -12.90 -0.58 4.15
C LYS A 98 -12.09 -1.14 2.98
N LEU A 99 -11.60 -2.37 3.09
CA LEU A 99 -10.93 -3.04 1.98
C LEU A 99 -11.92 -3.29 0.82
N ALA A 100 -13.15 -3.72 1.13
CA ALA A 100 -14.19 -3.96 0.13
C ALA A 100 -14.59 -2.67 -0.61
N ILE A 101 -14.80 -1.55 0.10
CA ILE A 101 -15.15 -0.28 -0.55
C ILE A 101 -14.01 0.24 -1.43
N TRP A 102 -12.75 0.13 -0.98
CA TRP A 102 -11.60 0.51 -1.79
C TRP A 102 -11.47 -0.33 -3.06
N VAL A 103 -11.72 -1.65 -2.97
CA VAL A 103 -11.70 -2.55 -4.13
C VAL A 103 -12.85 -2.23 -5.09
N ALA A 104 -14.06 -2.03 -4.59
CA ALA A 104 -15.23 -1.70 -5.42
C ALA A 104 -14.98 -0.40 -6.20
N ASN A 105 -14.51 0.66 -5.52
CA ASN A 105 -14.16 1.92 -6.15
C ASN A 105 -13.02 1.76 -7.16
N ALA A 106 -11.98 0.98 -6.84
CA ALA A 106 -10.90 0.74 -7.78
C ALA A 106 -11.34 0.03 -9.06
N CYS A 107 -12.20 -0.99 -8.95
CA CYS A 107 -12.78 -1.66 -10.11
C CYS A 107 -13.70 -0.73 -10.91
N TRP A 108 -14.51 0.06 -10.23
CA TRP A 108 -15.39 1.03 -10.90
C TRP A 108 -14.60 2.11 -11.64
N VAL A 109 -13.57 2.67 -11.02
CA VAL A 109 -12.68 3.66 -11.64
C VAL A 109 -11.93 3.07 -12.84
N ALA A 110 -11.43 1.84 -12.73
CA ALA A 110 -10.61 1.21 -13.78
C ALA A 110 -11.44 0.63 -14.94
N LYS A 111 -12.63 0.08 -14.64
CA LYS A 111 -13.41 -0.75 -15.58
C LYS A 111 -14.86 -0.35 -15.72
N HIS A 112 -15.36 0.58 -14.90
CA HIS A 112 -16.78 0.92 -14.81
C HIS A 112 -17.64 -0.33 -14.59
N SER A 113 -17.11 -1.29 -13.80
CA SER A 113 -17.73 -2.58 -13.55
C SER A 113 -17.41 -3.08 -12.15
N LEU A 114 -18.39 -3.78 -11.56
CA LEU A 114 -18.31 -4.42 -10.25
C LEU A 114 -18.43 -5.95 -10.36
N ASP A 115 -18.26 -6.50 -11.57
CA ASP A 115 -18.23 -7.93 -11.79
C ASP A 115 -17.19 -8.59 -10.87
N THR A 116 -17.56 -9.75 -10.33
CA THR A 116 -16.68 -10.63 -9.56
C THR A 116 -15.39 -10.97 -10.31
N ALA A 117 -15.41 -11.03 -11.65
CA ALA A 117 -14.21 -11.20 -12.46
C ALA A 117 -13.14 -10.13 -12.18
N TYR A 118 -13.57 -8.90 -11.83
CA TYR A 118 -12.69 -7.79 -11.49
C TYR A 118 -12.46 -7.67 -9.99
N THR A 119 -13.54 -7.62 -9.20
CA THR A 119 -13.43 -7.37 -7.75
C THR A 119 -12.73 -8.52 -7.02
N TYR A 120 -12.99 -9.78 -7.39
CA TYR A 120 -12.33 -10.93 -6.78
C TYR A 120 -10.91 -11.13 -7.32
N ARG A 121 -10.64 -10.78 -8.58
CA ARG A 121 -9.27 -10.78 -9.13
C ARG A 121 -8.40 -9.77 -8.38
N LEU A 122 -8.90 -8.56 -8.14
CA LEU A 122 -8.18 -7.54 -7.38
C LEU A 122 -7.97 -7.96 -5.91
N LEU A 123 -8.98 -8.53 -5.24
CA LEU A 123 -8.79 -9.07 -3.89
C LEU A 123 -7.78 -10.22 -3.85
N LYS A 124 -7.82 -11.14 -4.82
CA LYS A 124 -6.84 -12.23 -4.93
C LYS A 124 -5.43 -11.70 -5.13
N TRP A 125 -5.27 -10.64 -5.92
CA TRP A 125 -3.98 -9.97 -6.07
C TRP A 125 -3.49 -9.40 -4.73
N ILE A 126 -4.35 -8.67 -4.02
CA ILE A 126 -4.06 -8.08 -2.70
C ILE A 126 -3.77 -9.17 -1.64
N ASP A 127 -4.43 -10.33 -1.73
CA ASP A 127 -4.14 -11.48 -0.88
C ASP A 127 -2.67 -11.92 -1.00
N GLY A 128 -2.15 -11.96 -2.23
CA GLY A 128 -0.73 -12.19 -2.51
C GLY A 128 0.21 -11.05 -2.09
N GLN A 129 -0.31 -9.88 -1.73
CA GLN A 129 0.47 -8.71 -1.30
C GLN A 129 0.46 -8.57 0.23
N SER A 130 0.84 -9.65 0.91
CA SER A 130 0.81 -9.77 2.38
C SER A 130 -0.60 -9.66 2.96
N ASN A 131 -1.61 -10.22 2.29
CA ASN A 131 -2.96 -10.42 2.84
C ASN A 131 -3.60 -9.12 3.34
N ALA A 132 -3.55 -8.08 2.51
CA ALA A 132 -4.09 -6.76 2.83
C ALA A 132 -3.42 -6.03 4.01
N GLN A 133 -2.23 -6.44 4.43
CA GLN A 133 -1.51 -5.80 5.54
C GLN A 133 -0.71 -4.58 5.05
N PHE A 134 -0.71 -3.50 5.84
CA PHE A 134 0.08 -2.29 5.59
C PHE A 134 1.10 -2.08 6.72
N PRO A 135 2.36 -2.50 6.52
CA PRO A 135 3.45 -2.28 7.47
C PRO A 135 3.86 -0.81 7.52
N VAL A 136 3.55 -0.14 8.63
CA VAL A 136 3.98 1.23 8.91
C VAL A 136 5.48 1.26 9.21
N LYS A 137 5.98 0.35 10.05
CA LYS A 137 7.39 0.26 10.41
C LYS A 137 7.72 -1.07 11.10
N GLY A 138 8.84 -1.71 10.76
CA GLY A 138 9.32 -2.92 11.44
C GLY A 138 9.84 -3.96 10.47
N VAL A 139 9.89 -5.23 10.89
CA VAL A 139 10.36 -6.34 10.03
C VAL A 139 9.23 -7.30 9.68
N VAL A 140 9.20 -7.67 8.40
CA VAL A 140 8.24 -8.55 7.77
C VAL A 140 8.99 -9.74 7.16
N TYR A 141 8.64 -10.95 7.56
CA TYR A 141 9.24 -12.17 7.05
C TYR A 141 8.45 -12.69 5.84
N GLU A 142 9.08 -12.72 4.66
CA GLU A 142 8.41 -13.12 3.41
C GLU A 142 9.16 -14.25 2.69
N ASP A 143 8.40 -15.18 2.11
CA ASP A 143 8.90 -16.24 1.24
C ASP A 143 8.95 -15.75 -0.22
N GLN A 144 9.99 -14.97 -0.55
CA GLN A 144 10.13 -14.36 -1.89
C GLN A 144 11.00 -15.16 -2.85
N TYR A 145 12.06 -15.82 -2.38
CA TYR A 145 13.09 -16.40 -3.25
C TYR A 145 13.28 -17.91 -3.10
N THR A 146 12.98 -18.46 -1.94
CA THR A 146 13.21 -19.87 -1.64
C THR A 146 12.02 -20.37 -0.87
N LYS A 147 11.25 -21.24 -1.52
CA LYS A 147 10.06 -21.85 -0.94
C LYS A 147 10.37 -22.41 0.45
N ASP A 148 9.51 -22.11 1.40
CA ASP A 148 9.60 -22.50 2.81
C ASP A 148 10.75 -21.82 3.58
N PHE A 149 11.40 -20.81 3.00
CA PHE A 149 12.40 -19.96 3.66
C PHE A 149 11.95 -18.50 3.73
N GLN A 150 11.71 -18.02 4.94
CA GLN A 150 11.24 -16.66 5.17
C GLN A 150 12.42 -15.71 5.39
N GLU A 151 12.56 -14.74 4.50
CA GLU A 151 13.56 -13.69 4.60
C GLU A 151 13.04 -12.46 5.36
N PRO A 152 13.85 -11.84 6.24
CA PRO A 152 13.47 -10.61 6.92
C PRO A 152 13.61 -9.39 6.00
N TYR A 153 12.49 -8.73 5.74
CA TYR A 153 12.40 -7.46 5.04
C TYR A 153 12.02 -6.35 6.01
N VAL A 154 12.84 -5.31 6.10
CA VAL A 154 12.47 -4.13 6.88
C VAL A 154 11.52 -3.28 6.06
N PHE A 155 10.38 -2.92 6.65
CA PHE A 155 9.39 -2.04 6.04
C PHE A 155 9.36 -0.69 6.76
N LYS A 156 9.11 0.36 5.98
CA LYS A 156 8.73 1.68 6.46
C LYS A 156 7.71 2.27 5.48
N ASP A 157 6.64 2.85 6.00
CA ASP A 157 5.60 3.54 5.21
C ASP A 157 5.04 2.68 4.07
N GLY A 158 4.81 1.38 4.32
CA GLY A 158 4.26 0.45 3.33
C GLY A 158 5.23 -0.01 2.25
N VAL A 159 6.52 0.32 2.34
CA VAL A 159 7.54 -0.06 1.36
C VAL A 159 8.74 -0.70 2.06
N THR A 160 9.35 -1.69 1.43
CA THR A 160 10.62 -2.26 1.90
C THR A 160 11.74 -1.20 1.88
N VAL A 161 12.57 -1.17 2.92
CA VAL A 161 13.73 -0.28 3.04
C VAL A 161 14.98 -1.09 3.34
N TYR A 162 16.15 -0.49 3.06
CA TYR A 162 17.43 -1.15 3.30
C TYR A 162 18.19 -0.37 4.37
N ILE A 163 18.52 -1.01 5.50
CA ILE A 163 19.27 -0.36 6.59
C ILE A 163 20.71 -0.04 6.14
N LYS A 164 21.21 1.16 6.48
CA LYS A 164 22.59 1.60 6.21
C LYS A 164 23.61 0.81 7.02
N ASP A 165 23.36 0.68 8.32
CA ASP A 165 24.21 -0.06 9.24
C ASP A 165 24.15 -1.57 8.93
N SER A 166 25.25 -2.10 8.40
CA SER A 166 25.36 -3.53 8.08
C SER A 166 25.30 -4.44 9.31
N THR A 167 25.62 -3.94 10.50
CA THR A 167 25.57 -4.72 11.74
C THR A 167 24.14 -5.01 12.18
N MET A 168 23.20 -4.18 11.74
CA MET A 168 21.77 -4.33 11.98
C MET A 168 21.07 -5.25 10.97
N TRP A 169 21.82 -6.00 10.16
CA TRP A 169 21.26 -7.07 9.34
C TRP A 169 21.46 -8.44 10.02
N PRO A 170 20.42 -9.29 10.09
CA PRO A 170 20.56 -10.61 10.69
C PRO A 170 21.44 -11.51 9.83
N LYS A 171 22.54 -12.01 10.42
CA LYS A 171 23.54 -12.84 9.71
C LYS A 171 22.95 -14.16 9.21
N ASP A 172 22.06 -14.74 9.99
CA ASP A 172 21.37 -16.02 9.78
C ASP A 172 19.91 -15.83 9.30
N LYS A 173 19.57 -14.61 8.89
CA LYS A 173 18.19 -14.21 8.55
C LYS A 173 17.23 -14.38 9.74
N THR A 174 17.71 -14.42 10.98
CA THR A 174 16.90 -14.41 12.20
C THR A 174 17.22 -13.15 13.01
N CYS A 175 16.22 -12.28 13.14
CA CYS A 175 16.38 -11.02 13.85
C CYS A 175 16.57 -11.24 15.36
N THR A 176 17.58 -10.59 15.92
CA THR A 176 17.77 -10.51 17.37
C THR A 176 16.77 -9.53 17.99
N PRO A 177 16.52 -9.57 19.31
CA PRO A 177 15.69 -8.56 19.99
C PRO A 177 16.16 -7.13 19.74
N GLU A 178 17.47 -6.90 19.74
CA GLU A 178 18.08 -5.60 19.46
C GLU A 178 17.75 -5.10 18.04
N GLN A 179 17.83 -5.98 17.04
CA GLN A 179 17.47 -5.66 15.66
C GLN A 179 15.98 -5.35 15.52
N LEU A 180 15.11 -6.14 16.16
CA LEU A 180 13.66 -5.90 16.17
C LEU A 180 13.33 -4.50 16.72
N ASP A 181 13.92 -4.13 17.86
CA ASP A 181 13.67 -2.82 18.49
C ASP A 181 14.30 -1.65 17.71
N PHE A 182 15.40 -1.89 17.01
CA PHE A 182 15.97 -0.90 16.09
C PHE A 182 15.06 -0.65 14.89
N TYR A 183 14.54 -1.69 14.23
CA TYR A 183 13.68 -1.50 13.06
C TYR A 183 12.43 -0.68 13.38
N LEU A 184 11.84 -0.88 14.57
CA LEU A 184 10.69 -0.09 15.05
C LEU A 184 10.99 1.39 15.28
N ARG A 185 12.27 1.76 15.50
CA ARG A 185 12.67 3.15 15.75
C ARG A 185 13.38 3.80 14.56
N SER A 186 13.71 3.02 13.53
CA SER A 186 14.40 3.48 12.33
C SER A 186 13.79 4.74 11.72
N THR A 187 14.65 5.66 11.30
CA THR A 187 14.35 6.93 10.65
C THR A 187 14.83 6.91 9.20
N ASN A 188 14.57 7.99 8.46
CA ASN A 188 15.09 8.14 7.10
C ASN A 188 16.64 8.24 7.06
N GLU A 189 17.27 8.61 8.18
CA GLU A 189 18.72 8.68 8.31
C GLU A 189 19.35 7.30 8.47
N ASP A 190 18.59 6.32 8.97
CA ASP A 190 19.04 4.94 9.20
C ASP A 190 18.97 4.06 7.93
N ILE A 191 18.28 4.52 6.89
CA ILE A 191 18.00 3.73 5.68
C ILE A 191 18.73 4.29 4.45
N LYS A 192 19.16 3.40 3.56
CA LYS A 192 19.85 3.75 2.31
C LYS A 192 18.96 4.68 1.44
N PRO A 193 19.55 5.46 0.52
CA PRO A 193 18.79 6.35 -0.37
C PRO A 193 17.80 5.61 -1.28
N GLN A 194 18.05 4.32 -1.53
CA GLN A 194 17.19 3.45 -2.34
C GLN A 194 16.17 2.70 -1.48
N THR A 195 14.99 2.43 -2.03
CA THR A 195 13.93 1.63 -1.38
C THR A 195 13.48 0.46 -2.27
N GLY A 196 12.56 -0.35 -1.74
CA GLY A 196 11.83 -1.35 -2.50
C GLY A 196 10.99 -0.76 -3.62
N GLN A 197 10.60 -1.64 -4.55
CA GLN A 197 9.81 -1.29 -5.74
C GLN A 197 8.32 -1.14 -5.42
N TYR A 198 7.79 -2.01 -4.58
CA TYR A 198 6.35 -2.21 -4.42
C TYR A 198 5.83 -1.50 -3.16
N ALA A 199 4.77 -0.71 -3.33
CA ALA A 199 4.00 -0.15 -2.23
C ALA A 199 2.86 -1.10 -1.83
N ARG A 200 2.78 -1.42 -0.53
CA ARG A 200 1.57 -2.01 0.05
C ARG A 200 0.43 -1.00 -0.11
N ILE A 201 -0.80 -1.44 -0.34
CA ILE A 201 -1.35 -2.78 -0.17
C ILE A 201 -1.47 -3.59 -1.47
N SER A 202 -1.33 -2.96 -2.63
CA SER A 202 -1.59 -3.55 -3.96
C SER A 202 -0.33 -3.73 -4.81
N SER A 203 0.86 -3.54 -4.24
CA SER A 203 2.13 -3.54 -4.97
C SER A 203 2.22 -2.50 -6.08
N THR A 204 1.59 -1.35 -5.84
CA THR A 204 1.64 -0.18 -6.72
C THR A 204 3.09 0.27 -6.85
N THR A 205 3.51 0.55 -8.08
CA THR A 205 4.87 0.93 -8.41
C THR A 205 4.98 2.43 -8.69
N ARG A 206 6.22 2.92 -8.78
CA ARG A 206 6.53 4.28 -9.21
C ARG A 206 6.02 4.55 -10.62
N GLU A 207 6.12 3.55 -11.48
CA GLU A 207 5.61 3.57 -12.85
C GLU A 207 4.08 3.67 -12.86
N ASP A 208 3.38 2.99 -11.95
CA ASP A 208 1.92 3.12 -11.82
C ASP A 208 1.55 4.53 -11.37
N TYR A 209 2.28 5.08 -10.39
CA TYR A 209 2.08 6.45 -9.91
C TYR A 209 2.26 7.49 -11.02
N LYS A 210 3.39 7.44 -11.75
CA LYS A 210 3.66 8.38 -12.85
C LYS A 210 2.67 8.26 -13.99
N ALA A 211 2.30 7.04 -14.38
CA ALA A 211 1.32 6.81 -15.44
C ALA A 211 -0.08 7.35 -15.08
N ASN A 212 -0.36 7.56 -13.80
CA ASN A 212 -1.62 8.10 -13.30
C ASN A 212 -1.54 9.58 -12.88
N GLY A 213 -0.54 10.31 -13.38
CA GLY A 213 -0.42 11.76 -13.18
C GLY A 213 0.34 12.18 -11.92
N GLY A 214 1.03 11.24 -11.25
CA GLY A 214 1.90 11.54 -10.13
C GLY A 214 3.08 12.43 -10.52
N THR A 215 3.31 13.50 -9.75
CA THR A 215 4.28 14.58 -10.09
C THR A 215 5.54 14.58 -9.23
N GLU A 216 5.52 13.90 -8.08
CA GLU A 216 6.65 13.86 -7.15
C GLU A 216 7.87 13.15 -7.76
N ASP A 217 9.08 13.66 -7.47
CA ASP A 217 10.33 13.02 -7.91
C ASP A 217 10.67 11.80 -7.05
N ILE A 218 9.94 10.72 -7.32
CA ILE A 218 10.10 9.42 -6.67
C ILE A 218 11.12 8.51 -7.35
N GLY A 219 11.77 9.01 -8.42
CA GLY A 219 12.70 8.24 -9.24
C GLY A 219 12.00 7.19 -10.14
N SER A 220 12.67 6.10 -10.47
CA SER A 220 12.20 5.02 -11.38
C SER A 220 12.49 3.64 -10.79
N LYS A 221 12.15 2.55 -11.52
CA LYS A 221 12.58 1.19 -11.19
C LYS A 221 14.11 1.04 -11.03
N ASP A 222 14.88 1.85 -11.76
CA ASP A 222 16.35 1.81 -11.78
C ASP A 222 16.96 2.82 -10.80
N ASP A 223 16.20 3.86 -10.42
CA ASP A 223 16.57 4.89 -9.45
C ASP A 223 15.49 5.01 -8.36
N ARG A 224 15.49 4.08 -7.40
CA ARG A 224 14.39 3.90 -6.44
C ARG A 224 14.47 4.86 -5.25
N LYS A 225 14.27 6.16 -5.49
CA LYS A 225 14.43 7.22 -4.47
C LYS A 225 13.57 7.04 -3.22
N GLN A 226 14.13 7.44 -2.09
CA GLN A 226 13.49 7.46 -0.77
C GLN A 226 12.19 8.29 -0.71
N GLN A 227 12.01 9.30 -1.57
CA GLN A 227 10.78 10.10 -1.66
C GLN A 227 9.52 9.26 -1.87
N TRP A 228 9.66 8.05 -2.43
CA TRP A 228 8.54 7.11 -2.58
C TRP A 228 7.87 6.75 -1.25
N LEU A 229 8.63 6.69 -0.14
CA LEU A 229 8.06 6.42 1.19
C LEU A 229 7.05 7.49 1.60
N ASN A 230 7.39 8.76 1.36
CA ASN A 230 6.52 9.88 1.68
C ASN A 230 5.24 9.84 0.83
N VAL A 231 5.38 9.59 -0.48
CA VAL A 231 4.22 9.49 -1.38
C VAL A 231 3.28 8.36 -0.95
N VAL A 232 3.81 7.16 -0.69
CA VAL A 232 3.00 6.01 -0.26
C VAL A 232 2.29 6.29 1.07
N ARG A 233 3.01 6.87 2.04
CA ARG A 233 2.44 7.28 3.33
C ARG A 233 1.27 8.23 3.14
N GLU A 234 1.47 9.35 2.43
CA GLU A 234 0.44 10.37 2.30
C GLU A 234 -0.77 9.88 1.49
N LEU A 235 -0.56 9.05 0.45
CA LEU A 235 -1.65 8.40 -0.27
C LEU A 235 -2.45 7.45 0.62
N TYR A 236 -1.78 6.66 1.47
CA TYR A 236 -2.46 5.74 2.37
C TYR A 236 -3.20 6.47 3.51
N LYS A 237 -2.62 7.53 4.07
CA LYS A 237 -3.27 8.41 5.05
C LYS A 237 -4.53 9.05 4.47
N LYS A 238 -4.46 9.53 3.22
CA LYS A 238 -5.63 10.05 2.50
C LYS A 238 -6.69 8.96 2.32
N ALA A 239 -6.29 7.77 1.89
CA ALA A 239 -7.20 6.63 1.73
C ALA A 239 -7.89 6.25 3.05
N TRP A 240 -7.20 6.39 4.18
CA TRP A 240 -7.76 6.07 5.50
C TRP A 240 -8.98 6.94 5.88
N HIS A 241 -9.19 8.09 5.24
CA HIS A 241 -10.38 8.92 5.49
C HIS A 241 -11.28 9.02 4.25
N SER A 242 -11.16 8.06 3.33
CA SER A 242 -11.81 8.06 2.03
C SER A 242 -12.32 6.67 1.65
N ASP A 243 -13.35 6.65 0.81
CA ASP A 243 -13.82 5.43 0.13
C ASP A 243 -12.93 5.04 -1.06
N HIS A 244 -11.96 5.89 -1.39
CA HIS A 244 -10.97 5.72 -2.46
C HIS A 244 -9.59 5.42 -1.89
N ASN A 245 -8.88 4.49 -2.53
CA ASN A 245 -7.48 4.23 -2.26
C ASN A 245 -6.68 4.33 -3.56
N GLU A 246 -5.99 5.46 -3.74
CA GLU A 246 -5.27 5.76 -4.97
C GLU A 246 -4.19 4.74 -5.30
N LEU A 247 -3.55 4.12 -4.29
CA LEU A 247 -2.57 3.06 -4.54
C LEU A 247 -3.25 1.89 -5.26
N ILE A 248 -4.40 1.43 -4.76
CA ILE A 248 -5.16 0.34 -5.37
C ILE A 248 -5.70 0.74 -6.74
N GLU A 249 -6.24 1.95 -6.88
CA GLU A 249 -6.79 2.47 -8.14
C GLU A 249 -5.73 2.57 -9.25
N MET A 250 -4.55 3.11 -8.94
CA MET A 250 -3.46 3.24 -9.90
C MET A 250 -2.98 1.88 -10.40
N TRP A 251 -2.95 0.89 -9.52
CA TRP A 251 -2.66 -0.50 -9.90
C TRP A 251 -3.78 -1.07 -10.78
N ALA A 252 -5.04 -0.95 -10.35
CA ALA A 252 -6.20 -1.50 -11.06
C ALA A 252 -6.34 -0.94 -12.48
N LYS A 253 -6.13 0.37 -12.68
CA LYS A 253 -6.16 1.01 -14.00
C LYS A 253 -5.18 0.42 -15.01
N ARG A 254 -4.06 -0.13 -14.53
CA ARG A 254 -2.97 -0.61 -15.39
C ARG A 254 -2.94 -2.13 -15.54
N HIS A 255 -3.35 -2.86 -14.51
CA HIS A 255 -3.09 -4.30 -14.41
C HIS A 255 -4.34 -5.15 -14.29
N LEU A 256 -5.49 -4.54 -14.01
CA LEU A 256 -6.75 -5.25 -14.05
C LEU A 256 -7.14 -5.41 -15.51
N GLU A 257 -7.33 -6.63 -15.98
CA GLU A 257 -7.75 -6.97 -17.35
C GLU A 257 -9.12 -7.63 -17.33
#